data_AF-A0A1R3I079-F1
#
_entry.id   AF-A0A1R3I079-F1
#
_cell.length_a   1.000
_cell.length_b   1.000
_cell.length_c   1.000
_cell.angle_alpha   90.00
_cell.angle_beta   90.00
_cell.angle_gamma   90.00
#
_symmetry.space_group_name_H-M   'P 1'
#
loop_
_entity.id
_entity.type
_entity.pdbx_description
1 polymer ?
#
loop_
_entity_poly.entity_id
_entity_poly.type
_entity_poly.pdbx_seq_one_letter_code
_entity_poly.pdbx_strand_id
1 'polypeptide(L)'
;MASWVLSECGLRPLPRIRIYPKPRNALASNSTNNNVFKIRTLPGSKANSNSFGGSSFKVSTLSRDRNWGVLNVSAPLKVAITSEDDKDKETINGVEDDGEFDPAAPPPFKLADIRAAIPKHCWVKDPWRSMSYVVRDVVVVFGLAAVAAYFNNWVVWPLYWIAQGTMFWALFVLGHDCGHGSFSSNPALNSVVGHLLHSSILVPYHGWRISHRTHHQNHGHVENDESWHPVESSVF
;
A
#
# COMPACT_ATOMS: atom_id res chain seq x y z
N MET A 1 44.90 43.50 -15.95
CA MET A 1 44.20 43.84 -17.22
C MET A 1 42.91 43.03 -17.26
N ALA A 2 41.76 43.72 -17.42
CA ALA A 2 40.38 43.22 -17.61
C ALA A 2 39.84 42.25 -16.53
N SER A 3 39.01 42.63 -15.54
CA SER A 3 37.76 43.41 -15.54
C SER A 3 36.62 42.80 -16.38
N TRP A 4 35.59 42.34 -15.67
CA TRP A 4 34.17 42.21 -16.03
C TRP A 4 33.76 41.37 -17.25
N VAL A 5 33.17 40.20 -16.98
CA VAL A 5 32.00 39.70 -17.72
C VAL A 5 31.01 39.10 -16.73
N LEU A 6 30.13 39.94 -16.19
CA LEU A 6 28.83 39.54 -15.64
C LEU A 6 27.78 40.06 -16.62
N SER A 7 26.66 39.34 -16.67
CA SER A 7 25.38 39.70 -17.31
C SER A 7 25.12 39.02 -18.65
N GLU A 8 24.48 37.84 -18.59
CA GLU A 8 23.20 37.59 -19.26
C GLU A 8 22.74 36.15 -18.94
N CYS A 9 22.15 35.96 -17.76
CA CYS A 9 21.28 34.82 -17.51
C CYS A 9 20.03 35.37 -16.82
N GLY A 10 19.08 35.82 -17.65
CA GLY A 10 17.79 36.30 -17.20
C GLY A 10 17.02 35.16 -16.55
N LEU A 11 17.00 35.14 -15.21
CA LEU A 11 16.05 34.35 -14.44
C LEU A 11 14.63 34.88 -14.74
N ARG A 12 13.89 34.15 -15.57
CA ARG A 12 12.44 34.33 -15.66
C ARG A 12 11.85 33.97 -14.29
N PRO A 13 11.03 34.83 -13.66
CA PRO A 13 10.33 34.43 -12.45
C PRO A 13 9.38 33.29 -12.77
N LEU A 14 9.48 32.19 -12.01
CA LEU A 14 8.57 31.05 -12.10
C LEU A 14 7.12 31.55 -11.90
N PRO A 15 6.14 31.03 -12.67
CA PRO A 15 4.74 31.35 -12.44
C PRO A 15 4.37 30.93 -11.02
N ARG A 16 3.71 31.84 -10.29
CA ARG A 16 3.22 31.62 -8.93
C ARG A 16 2.03 30.66 -8.99
N ILE A 17 2.29 29.36 -9.12
CA ILE A 17 1.24 28.33 -9.07
C ILE A 17 0.67 28.34 -7.66
N ARG A 18 -0.54 28.87 -7.53
CA ARG A 18 -1.30 28.90 -6.28
C ARG A 18 -1.89 27.51 -6.03
N ILE A 19 -1.06 26.56 -5.61
CA ILE A 19 -1.52 25.24 -5.14
C ILE A 19 -2.02 25.40 -3.70
N TYR A 20 -3.22 25.94 -3.55
CA TYR A 20 -4.03 25.68 -2.36
C TYR A 20 -5.37 25.13 -2.84
N PRO A 21 -5.70 23.86 -2.56
CA PRO A 21 -7.08 23.41 -2.73
C PRO A 21 -7.96 24.25 -1.81
N LYS A 22 -8.94 24.93 -2.40
CA LYS A 22 -9.97 25.69 -1.70
C LYS A 22 -10.78 24.69 -0.84
N PRO A 23 -10.84 24.84 0.49
CA PRO A 23 -11.67 23.96 1.30
C PRO A 23 -13.14 24.17 0.91
N ARG A 24 -13.81 23.08 0.55
CA ARG A 24 -15.25 23.08 0.27
C ARG A 24 -15.95 23.18 1.62
N ASN A 25 -16.44 24.38 1.97
CA ASN A 25 -17.33 24.58 3.11
C ASN A 25 -18.66 23.88 2.81
N ALA A 26 -18.83 22.67 3.31
CA ALA A 26 -20.15 22.08 3.49
C ALA A 26 -20.60 22.44 4.92
N LEU A 27 -21.46 23.46 5.01
CA LEU A 27 -22.21 23.79 6.21
C LEU A 27 -23.55 23.02 6.16
N ALA A 28 -24.07 22.71 7.36
CA ALA A 28 -25.32 22.00 7.71
C ALA A 28 -25.13 20.48 7.94
N SER A 29 -25.61 19.87 9.02
CA SER A 29 -26.51 20.32 10.09
C SER A 29 -26.28 19.47 11.34
N ASN A 30 -26.50 20.08 12.50
CA ASN A 30 -26.47 19.46 13.83
C ASN A 30 -27.40 18.23 13.91
N SER A 31 -26.88 17.13 14.46
CA SER A 31 -27.71 16.21 15.23
C SER A 31 -26.93 15.78 16.46
N THR A 32 -27.20 16.49 17.55
CA THR A 32 -26.90 16.10 18.92
C THR A 32 -27.70 14.84 19.25
N ASN A 33 -27.01 13.77 19.62
CA ASN A 33 -27.57 12.84 20.61
C ASN A 33 -26.46 12.25 21.47
N ASN A 34 -26.39 12.81 22.67
CA ASN A 34 -25.67 12.26 23.80
C ASN A 34 -26.31 10.93 24.19
N ASN A 35 -25.52 9.87 24.29
CA ASN A 35 -25.78 8.88 25.32
C ASN A 35 -24.47 8.43 25.98
N VAL A 36 -24.46 8.75 27.27
CA VAL A 36 -23.42 8.71 28.27
C VAL A 36 -23.66 7.42 29.07
N PHE A 37 -22.58 6.65 29.24
CA PHE A 37 -22.32 5.63 30.28
C PHE A 37 -23.09 4.30 30.28
N LYS A 38 -22.31 3.21 30.15
CA LYS A 38 -22.27 2.19 31.22
C LYS A 38 -20.94 1.42 31.23
N ILE A 39 -20.10 1.79 32.19
CA ILE A 39 -18.98 0.99 32.69
C ILE A 39 -19.57 -0.15 33.53
N ARG A 40 -19.14 -1.40 33.29
CA ARG A 40 -19.25 -2.44 34.31
C ARG A 40 -18.01 -3.35 34.32
N THR A 41 -17.66 -3.68 35.55
CA THR A 41 -16.43 -4.17 36.14
C THR A 41 -16.19 -5.67 36.00
N LEU A 42 -14.91 -6.05 36.11
CA LEU A 42 -14.34 -7.38 36.32
C LEU A 42 -14.91 -8.11 37.56
N PRO A 43 -14.75 -9.44 37.60
CA PRO A 43 -13.83 -10.08 38.57
C PRO A 43 -12.80 -10.95 37.79
N GLY A 44 -11.58 -11.24 38.22
CA GLY A 44 -11.08 -11.46 39.58
C GLY A 44 -10.44 -12.86 39.64
N SER A 45 -9.15 -12.93 39.30
CA SER A 45 -8.09 -13.87 39.69
C SER A 45 -8.29 -15.39 39.76
N LYS A 46 -7.36 -16.13 39.13
CA LYS A 46 -6.46 -17.07 39.84
C LYS A 46 -5.24 -17.44 38.97
N ALA A 47 -4.06 -17.33 39.57
CA ALA A 47 -2.79 -17.80 39.08
C ALA A 47 -2.60 -19.30 39.39
N ASN A 48 -1.81 -20.02 38.58
CA ASN A 48 -0.77 -20.94 39.07
C ASN A 48 0.16 -21.40 37.94
N SER A 49 1.22 -22.09 38.34
CA SER A 49 2.61 -21.95 37.93
C SER A 49 3.19 -23.17 37.19
N ASN A 50 4.34 -22.91 36.54
CA ASN A 50 5.49 -23.79 36.23
C ASN A 50 5.28 -25.16 35.53
N SER A 51 5.94 -25.37 34.38
CA SER A 51 7.13 -26.26 34.29
C SER A 51 7.62 -26.44 32.84
N PHE A 52 8.95 -26.44 32.74
CA PHE A 52 9.79 -26.87 31.62
C PHE A 52 9.47 -28.30 31.11
N GLY A 53 9.76 -28.54 29.83
CA GLY A 53 10.17 -29.85 29.35
C GLY A 53 9.81 -30.18 27.89
N GLY A 54 10.83 -30.31 27.04
CA GLY A 54 10.92 -31.44 26.11
C GLY A 54 10.22 -31.33 24.76
N SER A 55 11.05 -31.14 23.73
CA SER A 55 10.79 -31.30 22.30
C SER A 55 10.03 -32.56 21.89
N SER A 56 9.08 -32.40 20.96
CA SER A 56 8.89 -33.37 19.86
C SER A 56 8.20 -32.66 18.69
N PHE A 57 8.98 -32.37 17.64
CA PHE A 57 8.46 -31.85 16.38
C PHE A 57 7.60 -32.92 15.70
N LYS A 58 6.28 -32.78 15.76
CA LYS A 58 5.35 -33.47 14.85
C LYS A 58 5.00 -32.51 13.72
N VAL A 59 5.58 -32.75 12.55
CA VAL A 59 5.09 -32.20 11.28
C VAL A 59 3.76 -32.89 10.99
N SER A 60 2.66 -32.25 11.38
CA SER A 60 1.34 -32.57 10.83
C SER A 60 1.16 -31.73 9.57
N THR A 61 1.16 -32.39 8.42
CA THR A 61 0.75 -31.83 7.14
C THR A 61 -0.75 -31.55 7.22
N LEU A 62 -1.13 -30.43 7.83
CA LEU A 62 -2.51 -29.97 7.83
C LEU A 62 -2.74 -29.30 6.47
N SER A 63 -3.17 -30.10 5.50
CA SER A 63 -3.75 -29.60 4.25
C SER A 63 -4.97 -28.79 4.62
N ARG A 64 -4.79 -27.48 4.74
CA ARG A 64 -5.86 -26.54 5.01
C ARG A 64 -6.50 -26.23 3.68
N ASP A 65 -7.53 -27.01 3.33
CA ASP A 65 -8.42 -26.72 2.21
C ASP A 65 -8.95 -25.30 2.38
N ARG A 66 -8.41 -24.38 1.58
CA ARG A 66 -8.94 -23.03 1.47
C ARG A 66 -10.14 -23.14 0.55
N ASN A 67 -11.30 -23.35 1.14
CA ASN A 67 -12.56 -23.18 0.43
C ASN A 67 -12.70 -21.70 0.07
N TRP A 68 -12.32 -21.35 -1.15
CA TRP A 68 -12.51 -20.01 -1.75
C TRP A 68 -13.91 -19.87 -2.35
N GLY A 69 -14.86 -20.67 -1.85
CA GLY A 69 -16.25 -20.65 -2.26
C GLY A 69 -16.84 -19.24 -2.10
N VAL A 70 -17.16 -18.64 -3.24
CA VAL A 70 -18.01 -17.45 -3.40
C VAL A 70 -17.37 -16.13 -2.96
N LEU A 71 -16.24 -15.77 -3.57
CA LEU A 71 -15.96 -14.35 -3.79
C LEU A 71 -16.69 -13.93 -5.09
N ASN A 72 -17.90 -13.39 -4.95
CA ASN A 72 -18.62 -12.67 -6.02
C ASN A 72 -17.91 -11.34 -6.36
N VAL A 73 -16.64 -11.41 -6.78
CA VAL A 73 -15.84 -10.24 -7.21
C VAL A 73 -15.22 -10.47 -8.59
N SER A 74 -15.50 -11.62 -9.21
CA SER A 74 -15.13 -11.86 -10.61
C SER A 74 -16.16 -11.21 -11.52
N ALA A 75 -15.70 -10.42 -12.50
CA ALA A 75 -16.54 -10.05 -13.64
C ALA A 75 -17.11 -11.33 -14.27
N PRO A 76 -18.40 -11.37 -14.65
CA PRO A 76 -19.03 -12.60 -15.08
C PRO A 76 -18.35 -13.16 -16.33
N LEU A 77 -17.88 -14.41 -16.24
CA LEU A 77 -17.48 -15.18 -17.41
C LEU A 77 -18.74 -15.55 -18.18
N LYS A 78 -18.79 -15.11 -19.45
CA LYS A 78 -19.91 -15.30 -20.39
C LYS A 78 -20.34 -16.77 -20.47
N VAL A 79 -21.55 -17.08 -19.99
CA VAL A 79 -22.27 -18.32 -20.27
C VAL A 79 -23.63 -17.96 -20.83
N ALA A 80 -23.95 -18.50 -22.00
CA ALA A 80 -25.16 -18.21 -22.75
C ALA A 80 -26.31 -19.17 -22.39
N ILE A 81 -27.43 -18.57 -21.96
CA ILE A 81 -28.87 -18.89 -22.22
C ILE A 81 -29.41 -20.20 -21.60
N THR A 82 -30.44 -20.17 -20.73
CA THR A 82 -31.87 -20.13 -21.11
C THR A 82 -32.76 -19.64 -19.97
N SER A 83 -33.86 -19.02 -20.38
CA SER A 83 -34.93 -18.35 -19.63
C SER A 83 -35.71 -19.24 -18.67
N GLU A 84 -36.13 -18.70 -17.52
CA GLU A 84 -37.54 -18.43 -17.18
C GLU A 84 -37.66 -17.84 -15.76
N ASP A 85 -38.36 -16.70 -15.69
CA ASP A 85 -39.15 -16.12 -14.60
C ASP A 85 -38.78 -16.42 -13.13
N ASP A 86 -38.29 -15.40 -12.41
CA ASP A 86 -39.05 -14.88 -11.27
C ASP A 86 -38.58 -13.50 -10.79
N LYS A 87 -39.56 -12.73 -10.30
CA LYS A 87 -39.49 -11.33 -9.90
C LYS A 87 -38.69 -11.18 -8.60
N ASP A 88 -37.71 -10.28 -8.62
CA ASP A 88 -37.34 -9.32 -7.55
C ASP A 88 -35.95 -8.73 -7.87
N LYS A 89 -35.87 -7.86 -8.88
CA LYS A 89 -34.64 -7.13 -9.21
C LYS A 89 -34.47 -5.95 -8.26
N GLU A 90 -33.74 -6.18 -7.17
CA GLU A 90 -33.04 -5.11 -6.47
C GLU A 90 -32.12 -4.41 -7.49
N THR A 91 -32.33 -3.10 -7.69
CA THR A 91 -31.62 -2.30 -8.69
C THR A 91 -30.15 -2.14 -8.31
N ILE A 92 -29.34 -3.11 -8.71
CA ILE A 92 -27.89 -2.98 -8.78
C ILE A 92 -27.59 -2.08 -9.99
N ASN A 93 -27.07 -0.88 -9.73
CA ASN A 93 -26.68 0.06 -10.78
C ASN A 93 -25.68 -0.59 -11.76
N GLY A 94 -25.97 -0.53 -13.06
CA GLY A 94 -24.99 -0.76 -14.12
C GLY A 94 -25.18 -1.98 -15.02
N VAL A 95 -26.36 -2.59 -15.10
CA VAL A 95 -26.66 -3.60 -16.14
C VAL A 95 -27.71 -3.04 -17.08
N GLU A 96 -27.27 -2.39 -18.16
CA GLU A 96 -28.11 -2.16 -19.33
C GLU A 96 -28.35 -3.51 -20.04
N ASP A 97 -29.55 -3.66 -20.60
CA ASP A 97 -30.21 -4.92 -21.00
C ASP A 97 -29.69 -5.51 -22.32
N ASP A 98 -28.51 -5.12 -22.79
CA ASP A 98 -27.96 -5.51 -24.09
C ASP A 98 -26.62 -6.26 -24.01
N GLY A 99 -26.19 -6.73 -22.84
CA GLY A 99 -25.05 -7.66 -22.74
C GLY A 99 -23.71 -7.15 -23.28
N GLU A 100 -23.61 -5.86 -23.62
CA GLU A 100 -22.37 -5.18 -24.00
C GLU A 100 -21.71 -4.61 -22.75
N PHE A 101 -20.45 -4.97 -22.53
CA PHE A 101 -19.69 -4.49 -21.36
C PHE A 101 -19.17 -3.10 -21.67
N ASP A 102 -19.72 -2.07 -21.02
CA ASP A 102 -19.13 -0.73 -21.03
C ASP A 102 -17.95 -0.66 -20.05
N PRO A 103 -16.69 -0.58 -20.53
CA PRO A 103 -15.52 -0.45 -19.66
C PRO A 103 -15.45 0.87 -18.91
N ALA A 104 -16.21 1.90 -19.32
CA ALA A 104 -16.26 3.20 -18.66
C ALA A 104 -17.34 3.28 -17.56
N ALA A 105 -18.27 2.32 -17.52
CA ALA A 105 -19.29 2.27 -16.49
C ALA A 105 -18.67 2.00 -15.11
N PRO A 106 -19.17 2.63 -14.03
CA PRO A 106 -18.71 2.32 -12.69
C PRO A 106 -19.00 0.85 -12.34
N PRO A 107 -18.12 0.18 -11.58
CA PRO A 107 -18.34 -1.21 -11.20
C PRO A 107 -19.63 -1.36 -10.38
N PRO A 108 -20.31 -2.52 -10.45
CA PRO A 108 -21.59 -2.76 -9.76
C PRO A 108 -21.45 -2.94 -8.24
N PHE A 109 -20.31 -2.56 -7.66
CA PHE A 109 -20.00 -2.66 -6.22
C PHE A 109 -19.28 -1.39 -5.74
N LYS A 110 -19.46 -1.07 -4.46
CA LYS A 110 -18.81 0.07 -3.80
C LYS A 110 -17.52 -0.37 -3.13
N LEU A 111 -16.63 0.58 -2.85
CA LEU A 111 -15.42 0.33 -2.05
C LEU A 111 -15.72 -0.26 -0.66
N ALA A 112 -16.91 0.01 -0.10
CA ALA A 112 -17.35 -0.56 1.16
C ALA A 112 -17.55 -2.08 1.06
N ASP A 113 -18.11 -2.56 -0.06
CA ASP A 113 -18.37 -3.98 -0.31
C ASP A 113 -17.05 -4.74 -0.42
N ILE A 114 -16.06 -4.16 -1.13
CA ILE A 114 -14.70 -4.70 -1.20
C ILE A 114 -14.06 -4.79 0.19
N ARG A 115 -14.17 -3.74 1.01
CA ARG A 115 -13.62 -3.74 2.37
C ARG A 115 -14.30 -4.76 3.27
N ALA A 116 -15.60 -4.96 3.12
CA ALA A 116 -16.37 -5.94 3.86
C ALA A 116 -15.98 -7.39 3.49
N ALA A 117 -15.60 -7.63 2.24
CA ALA A 117 -15.13 -8.93 1.78
C ALA A 117 -13.74 -9.32 2.35
N ILE A 118 -12.93 -8.36 2.79
CA ILE A 118 -11.59 -8.63 3.35
C ILE A 118 -11.72 -9.15 4.79
N PRO A 119 -11.17 -10.36 5.10
CA PRO A 119 -11.24 -10.92 6.44
C PRO A 119 -10.70 -10.00 7.54
N LYS A 120 -11.38 -9.96 8.70
CA LYS A 120 -11.03 -9.07 9.83
C LYS A 120 -9.56 -9.15 10.27
N HIS A 121 -8.96 -10.34 10.22
CA HIS A 121 -7.57 -10.56 10.62
C HIS A 121 -6.55 -9.90 9.67
N CYS A 122 -6.91 -9.63 8.40
CA CYS A 122 -6.04 -8.94 7.44
C CYS A 122 -5.87 -7.45 7.78
N TRP A 123 -6.76 -6.88 8.59
CA TRP A 123 -6.67 -5.49 9.03
C TRP A 123 -5.78 -5.29 10.27
N VAL A 124 -5.36 -6.38 10.92
CA VAL A 124 -4.50 -6.33 12.10
C VAL A 124 -3.04 -6.17 11.67
N LYS A 125 -2.48 -5.00 11.95
CA LYS A 125 -1.06 -4.70 11.72
C LYS A 125 -0.26 -5.11 12.95
N ASP A 126 0.81 -5.88 12.73
CA ASP A 126 1.72 -6.32 13.79
C ASP A 126 3.08 -5.62 13.62
N PRO A 127 3.37 -4.55 14.40
CA PRO A 127 4.63 -3.81 14.28
C PRO A 127 5.86 -4.67 14.60
N TRP A 128 5.75 -5.68 15.46
CA TRP A 128 6.88 -6.54 15.80
C TRP A 128 7.27 -7.43 14.63
N ARG A 129 6.26 -7.97 13.95
CA ARG A 129 6.48 -8.70 12.70
C ARG A 129 7.09 -7.80 11.63
N SER A 130 6.57 -6.59 11.44
CA SER A 130 7.13 -5.63 10.48
C SER A 130 8.58 -5.28 10.80
N MET A 131 8.91 -5.00 12.07
CA MET A 131 10.29 -4.74 12.51
C MET A 131 11.21 -5.95 12.35
N SER A 132 10.70 -7.18 12.51
CA SER A 132 11.49 -8.39 12.28
C SER A 132 11.97 -8.49 10.82
N TYR A 133 11.15 -8.06 9.85
CA TYR A 133 11.56 -7.99 8.45
C TYR A 133 12.62 -6.91 8.22
N VAL A 134 12.53 -5.77 8.88
CA VAL A 134 13.59 -4.74 8.85
C VAL A 134 14.92 -5.30 9.32
N VAL A 135 14.94 -5.95 10.50
CA VAL A 135 16.16 -6.54 11.06
C VAL A 135 16.71 -7.62 10.14
N ARG A 136 15.85 -8.53 9.64
CA ARG A 136 16.24 -9.56 8.68
C ARG A 136 16.93 -8.96 7.46
N ASP A 137 16.31 -7.96 6.82
CA ASP A 137 16.80 -7.41 5.57
C ASP A 137 18.10 -6.65 5.77
N VAL A 138 18.23 -5.91 6.87
CA VAL A 138 19.48 -5.25 7.27
C VAL A 138 20.60 -6.27 7.50
N VAL A 139 20.32 -7.36 8.23
CA VAL A 139 21.31 -8.44 8.46
C VAL A 139 21.76 -9.07 7.14
N VAL A 140 20.84 -9.32 6.21
CA VAL A 140 21.18 -9.88 4.89
C VAL A 140 22.00 -8.89 4.07
N VAL A 141 21.64 -7.60 4.05
CA VAL A 141 22.37 -6.54 3.35
C VAL A 141 23.82 -6.44 3.83
N PHE A 142 24.05 -6.44 5.14
CA PHE A 142 25.41 -6.40 5.69
C PHE A 142 26.14 -7.74 5.52
N GLY A 143 25.42 -8.87 5.64
CA GLY A 143 25.98 -10.20 5.44
C GLY A 143 26.48 -10.42 4.00
N LEU A 144 25.69 -10.01 3.01
CA LEU A 144 26.10 -10.06 1.59
C LEU A 144 27.35 -9.22 1.33
N ALA A 145 27.39 -8.00 1.87
CA ALA A 145 28.56 -7.12 1.75
C ALA A 145 29.80 -7.72 2.41
N ALA A 146 29.66 -8.30 3.61
CA ALA A 146 30.75 -8.96 4.32
C ALA A 146 31.27 -10.19 3.56
N VAL A 147 30.39 -11.02 3.01
CA VAL A 147 30.75 -12.19 2.20
C VAL A 147 31.50 -11.74 0.93
N ALA A 148 30.99 -10.74 0.21
CA ALA A 148 31.63 -10.21 -0.98
C ALA A 148 33.03 -9.66 -0.68
N ALA A 149 33.16 -8.88 0.40
CA ALA A 149 34.44 -8.33 0.84
C ALA A 149 35.43 -9.39 1.33
N TYR A 150 34.96 -10.45 1.99
CA TYR A 150 35.81 -11.54 2.48
C TYR A 150 36.44 -12.34 1.33
N PHE A 151 35.63 -12.72 0.32
CA PHE A 151 36.14 -13.49 -0.81
C PHE A 151 36.87 -12.63 -1.85
N ASN A 152 36.50 -11.34 -1.96
CA ASN A 152 37.10 -10.34 -2.84
C ASN A 152 37.56 -10.86 -4.22
N ASN A 153 36.62 -11.48 -4.94
CA ASN A 153 36.89 -12.14 -6.21
C ASN A 153 36.03 -11.54 -7.31
N TRP A 154 36.60 -11.38 -8.51
CA TRP A 154 35.93 -10.84 -9.70
C TRP A 154 34.62 -11.55 -10.08
N VAL A 155 34.47 -12.83 -9.75
CA VAL A 155 33.21 -13.59 -9.98
C VAL A 155 32.17 -13.29 -8.90
N VAL A 156 32.60 -13.02 -7.67
CA VAL A 156 31.71 -12.76 -6.53
C VAL A 156 31.06 -11.38 -6.65
N TRP A 157 31.76 -10.39 -7.19
CA TRP A 157 31.25 -9.02 -7.31
C TRP A 157 29.97 -8.89 -8.15
N PRO A 158 29.87 -9.46 -9.37
CA PRO A 158 28.62 -9.44 -10.14
C PRO A 158 27.45 -10.15 -9.43
N LEU A 159 27.73 -11.30 -8.78
CA LEU A 159 26.70 -12.02 -8.00
C LEU A 159 26.22 -11.18 -6.82
N TYR A 160 27.16 -10.52 -6.13
CA TYR A 160 26.86 -9.59 -5.05
C TYR A 160 26.02 -8.41 -5.55
N TRP A 161 26.34 -7.79 -6.68
CA TRP A 161 25.55 -6.65 -7.18
C TRP A 161 24.09 -7.02 -7.44
N ILE A 162 23.84 -8.17 -8.06
CA ILE A 162 22.48 -8.65 -8.34
C ILE A 162 21.75 -8.94 -7.02
N ALA A 163 22.39 -9.69 -6.11
CA ALA A 163 21.78 -10.03 -4.82
C ALA A 163 21.53 -8.79 -3.95
N GLN A 164 22.51 -7.89 -3.87
CA GLN A 164 22.45 -6.67 -3.07
C GLN A 164 21.42 -5.68 -3.62
N GLY A 165 21.38 -5.49 -4.94
CA GLY A 165 20.38 -4.65 -5.59
C GLY A 165 18.96 -5.15 -5.30
N THR A 166 18.76 -6.47 -5.34
CA THR A 166 17.48 -7.10 -4.95
C THR A 166 17.13 -6.82 -3.49
N MET A 167 18.11 -6.89 -2.58
CA MET A 167 17.88 -6.59 -1.17
C MET A 167 17.61 -5.11 -0.88
N PHE A 168 18.18 -4.18 -1.65
CA PHE A 168 17.83 -2.76 -1.56
C PHE A 168 16.39 -2.49 -2.03
N TRP A 169 15.90 -3.25 -3.00
CA TRP A 169 14.48 -3.22 -3.35
C TRP A 169 13.60 -3.73 -2.20
N ALA A 170 14.03 -4.73 -1.43
CA ALA A 170 13.30 -5.16 -0.23
C ALA A 170 13.21 -4.03 0.83
N LEU A 171 14.29 -3.27 1.06
CA LEU A 171 14.27 -2.08 1.92
C LEU A 171 13.32 -1.00 1.37
N PHE A 172 13.29 -0.81 0.04
CA PHE A 172 12.34 0.09 -0.60
C PHE A 172 10.89 -0.32 -0.31
N VAL A 173 10.56 -1.60 -0.43
CA VAL A 173 9.22 -2.14 -0.15
C VAL A 173 8.81 -1.90 1.32
N LEU A 174 9.71 -2.13 2.28
CA LEU A 174 9.41 -1.86 3.69
C LEU A 174 9.17 -0.37 3.98
N GLY A 175 9.96 0.52 3.35
CA GLY A 175 9.72 1.96 3.43
C GLY A 175 8.43 2.40 2.70
N HIS A 176 8.09 1.73 1.60
CA HIS A 176 6.84 1.92 0.87
C HIS A 176 5.63 1.57 1.74
N ASP A 177 5.70 0.46 2.47
CA ASP A 177 4.65 0.04 3.42
C ASP A 177 4.50 1.02 4.60
N CYS A 178 5.60 1.66 5.01
CA CYS A 178 5.55 2.77 5.95
C CYS A 178 4.78 3.96 5.34
N GLY A 179 5.00 4.26 4.06
CA GLY A 179 4.31 5.33 3.32
C GLY A 179 2.80 5.12 3.19
N HIS A 180 2.38 3.87 2.98
CA HIS A 180 0.97 3.44 3.01
C HIS A 180 0.38 3.35 4.41
N GLY A 181 1.24 3.29 5.43
CA GLY A 181 0.85 3.03 6.80
C GLY A 181 0.38 1.60 7.05
N SER A 182 0.67 0.65 6.15
CA SER A 182 0.45 -0.79 6.36
C SER A 182 1.48 -1.39 7.32
N PHE A 183 2.67 -0.78 7.43
CA PHE A 183 3.75 -1.23 8.32
C PHE A 183 3.35 -1.28 9.80
N SER A 184 2.67 -0.24 10.30
CA SER A 184 2.14 -0.18 11.66
C SER A 184 0.94 0.77 11.79
N SER A 185 0.18 0.65 12.88
CA SER A 185 -0.90 1.59 13.20
C SER A 185 -0.40 2.94 13.75
N ASN A 186 0.90 3.09 14.03
CA ASN A 186 1.49 4.32 14.58
C ASN A 186 2.12 5.16 13.46
N PRO A 187 1.56 6.34 13.11
CA PRO A 187 2.10 7.19 12.04
C PRO A 187 3.50 7.73 12.31
N ALA A 188 3.88 7.92 13.58
CA ALA A 188 5.21 8.37 13.95
C ALA A 188 6.24 7.27 13.72
N LEU A 189 5.93 6.02 14.11
CA LEU A 189 6.79 4.87 13.84
C LEU A 189 7.01 4.68 12.34
N ASN A 190 5.93 4.72 11.54
CA ASN A 190 6.02 4.65 10.08
C ASN A 190 6.84 5.80 9.51
N SER A 191 6.74 7.00 10.07
CA SER A 191 7.55 8.12 9.61
C SER A 191 9.03 7.92 9.91
N VAL A 192 9.39 7.53 11.13
CA VAL A 192 10.80 7.31 11.51
C VAL A 192 11.41 6.16 10.69
N VAL A 193 10.77 4.99 10.69
CA VAL A 193 11.28 3.81 9.99
C VAL A 193 11.32 4.05 8.48
N GLY A 194 10.29 4.68 7.91
CA GLY A 194 10.27 5.03 6.48
C GLY A 194 11.42 5.95 6.08
N HIS A 195 11.71 7.01 6.87
CA HIS A 195 12.86 7.86 6.60
C HIS A 195 14.18 7.11 6.70
N LEU A 196 14.38 6.27 7.72
CA LEU A 196 15.62 5.51 7.89
C LEU A 196 15.84 4.55 6.70
N LEU A 197 14.82 3.76 6.35
CA LEU A 197 14.91 2.78 5.26
C LEU A 197 15.15 3.45 3.91
N HIS A 198 14.32 4.40 3.52
CA HIS A 198 14.45 5.06 2.21
C HIS A 198 15.71 5.93 2.12
N SER A 199 16.10 6.63 3.19
CA SER A 199 17.33 7.43 3.16
C SER A 199 18.58 6.57 3.00
N SER A 200 18.58 5.34 3.56
CA SER A 200 19.71 4.40 3.40
C SER A 200 19.95 3.97 1.94
N ILE A 201 18.93 4.09 1.09
CA ILE A 201 18.99 3.78 -0.35
C ILE A 201 18.80 5.04 -1.22
N LEU A 202 19.04 6.23 -0.65
CA LEU A 202 18.98 7.52 -1.35
C LEU A 202 17.61 7.90 -1.91
N VAL A 203 16.54 7.38 -1.33
CA VAL A 203 15.15 7.75 -1.67
C VAL A 203 14.65 8.80 -0.68
N PRO A 204 14.19 9.99 -1.13
CA PRO A 204 13.69 11.04 -0.24
C PRO A 204 12.27 10.68 0.25
N TYR A 205 12.18 9.98 1.38
CA TYR A 205 10.93 9.40 1.90
C TYR A 205 9.75 10.38 1.94
N HIS A 206 9.94 11.61 2.42
CA HIS A 206 8.83 12.55 2.58
C HIS A 206 8.21 12.94 1.24
N GLY A 207 9.05 13.33 0.26
CA GLY A 207 8.59 13.69 -1.08
C GLY A 207 8.00 12.48 -1.79
N TRP A 208 8.71 11.35 -1.74
CA TRP A 208 8.26 10.10 -2.33
C TRP A 208 6.91 9.65 -1.77
N ARG A 209 6.68 9.69 -0.45
CA ARG A 209 5.40 9.29 0.15
C ARG A 209 4.22 10.13 -0.34
N ILE A 210 4.44 11.42 -0.58
CA ILE A 210 3.39 12.33 -1.07
C ILE A 210 3.10 12.02 -2.53
N SER A 211 4.14 11.96 -3.36
CA SER A 211 4.02 11.69 -4.79
C SER A 211 3.37 10.31 -5.01
N HIS A 212 3.89 9.28 -4.35
CA HIS A 212 3.40 7.90 -4.42
C HIS A 212 1.92 7.76 -4.02
N ARG A 213 1.46 8.57 -3.07
CA ARG A 213 0.03 8.62 -2.72
C ARG A 213 -0.81 9.20 -3.86
N THR A 214 -0.35 10.27 -4.49
CA THR A 214 -1.00 10.87 -5.67
C THR A 214 -1.04 9.87 -6.82
N HIS A 215 0.08 9.19 -7.10
CA HIS A 215 0.16 8.11 -8.08
C HIS A 215 -0.90 7.03 -7.82
N HIS A 216 -1.00 6.49 -6.59
CA HIS A 216 -2.01 5.47 -6.30
C HIS A 216 -3.46 5.96 -6.36
N GLN A 217 -3.72 7.25 -6.14
CA GLN A 217 -5.04 7.83 -6.27
C GLN A 217 -5.45 8.01 -7.73
N ASN A 218 -4.48 8.24 -8.62
CA ASN A 218 -4.70 8.61 -10.01
C ASN A 218 -4.06 7.61 -10.98
N HIS A 219 -3.76 6.38 -10.55
CA HIS A 219 -2.97 5.43 -11.34
C HIS A 219 -3.64 5.15 -12.68
N GLY A 220 -2.94 5.41 -13.77
CA GLY A 220 -3.47 5.24 -15.13
C GLY A 220 -4.45 6.34 -15.58
N HIS A 221 -4.62 7.42 -14.79
CA HIS A 221 -5.39 8.58 -15.20
C HIS A 221 -4.52 9.50 -16.07
N VAL A 222 -4.90 9.66 -17.34
CA VAL A 222 -4.21 10.45 -18.37
C VAL A 222 -3.67 11.80 -17.87
N GLU A 223 -4.53 12.58 -17.21
CA GLU A 223 -4.17 13.93 -16.75
C GLU A 223 -3.55 14.02 -15.35
N ASN A 224 -3.90 13.07 -14.47
CA ASN A 224 -3.73 13.24 -13.03
C ASN A 224 -2.68 12.28 -12.45
N ASP A 225 -2.24 11.26 -13.19
CA ASP A 225 -1.10 10.44 -12.81
C ASP A 225 0.18 11.26 -12.94
N GLU A 226 1.04 11.20 -11.94
CA GLU A 226 2.32 11.91 -11.94
C GLU A 226 3.41 11.21 -12.76
N SER A 227 3.21 9.92 -13.05
CA SER A 227 4.25 9.05 -13.62
C SER A 227 4.17 8.91 -15.14
N TRP A 228 2.99 9.12 -15.73
CA TRP A 228 2.75 8.86 -17.13
C TRP A 228 1.73 9.84 -17.72
N HIS A 229 2.15 10.55 -18.76
CA HIS A 229 1.31 11.43 -19.56
C HIS A 229 1.39 10.96 -21.03
N PRO A 230 0.32 10.37 -21.59
CA PRO A 230 0.32 9.98 -22.99
C PRO A 230 0.33 11.22 -23.88
N VAL A 231 0.81 11.04 -25.11
CA VAL A 231 0.64 12.05 -26.15
C VAL A 231 -0.84 12.09 -26.54
N GLU A 232 -1.46 13.26 -26.44
CA GLU A 232 -2.84 13.46 -26.84
C GLU A 232 -3.00 13.45 -28.37
N SER A 233 -4.17 13.06 -28.86
CA SER A 233 -4.51 13.14 -30.28
C SER A 233 -4.55 14.58 -30.81
N SER A 234 -4.62 15.57 -29.93
CA SER A 234 -4.57 17.01 -30.25
C SER A 234 -3.19 17.47 -30.76
N VAL A 235 -2.15 16.66 -30.55
CA VAL A 235 -0.76 16.93 -30.98
C VAL A 235 -0.52 16.57 -32.45
N PHE A 236 -1.40 15.77 -33.06
CA PHE A 236 -1.31 15.28 -34.44
C PHE A 236 -2.43 15.85 -35.31
#